data_AF-A0A8T4W8Z0-F1
#
_entry.id   AF-A0A8T4W8Z0-F1
#
_cell.length_a   1.000
_cell.length_b   1.000
_cell.length_c   1.000
_cell.angle_alpha   90.00
_cell.angle_beta   90.00
_cell.angle_gamma   90.00
#
_symmetry.space_group_name_H-M   'P 1'
#
loop_
_entity.id
_entity.type
_entity.pdbx_description
1 polymer ?
#
loop_
_entity_poly.entity_id
_entity_poly.type
_entity_poly.pdbx_seq_one_letter_code
_entity_poly.pdbx_strand_id
1 'polypeptide(L)'
;MRLVVDTNILFSFFNCKSTARELSTRYDLLLYSPTFALTEIEKYKEVIMKRFSLTHMQYSVIIKLLQTVINFLGEDEYETFFSKAKKISPDPDNIDFFALSFSLNCPLWSNDADLKKQSSLEVWSTKDLVEKLDL
;
A
#
# COMPACT_ATOMS: atom_id res chain seq x y z
N MET A 1 11.10 9.96 1.99
CA MET A 1 11.16 8.84 1.02
C MET A 1 9.78 8.59 0.44
N ARG A 2 9.65 8.28 -0.87
CA ARG A 2 8.36 7.98 -1.50
C ARG A 2 8.18 6.47 -1.63
N LEU A 3 6.96 5.98 -1.40
CA LEU A 3 6.59 4.57 -1.56
C LEU A 3 5.19 4.43 -2.13
N VAL A 4 4.98 3.44 -3.00
CA VAL A 4 3.64 2.92 -3.28
C VAL A 4 3.31 1.85 -2.26
N VAL A 5 2.08 1.82 -1.77
CA VAL A 5 1.64 0.94 -0.68
C VAL A 5 0.60 -0.03 -1.20
N ASP A 6 0.88 -1.32 -1.10
CA ASP A 6 -0.04 -2.43 -1.42
C ASP A 6 -1.26 -2.44 -0.48
N THR A 7 -2.43 -2.85 -0.98
CA THR A 7 -3.65 -3.13 -0.22
C THR A 7 -3.39 -3.95 1.07
N ASN A 8 -2.50 -4.95 1.07
CA ASN A 8 -2.20 -5.77 2.26
C ASN A 8 -1.57 -4.95 3.40
N ILE A 9 -0.78 -3.91 3.08
CA ILE A 9 -0.21 -2.98 4.03
C ILE A 9 -1.33 -2.05 4.52
N LEU A 10 -2.19 -1.57 3.62
CA LEU A 10 -3.34 -0.74 3.98
C LEU A 10 -4.31 -1.49 4.92
N PHE A 11 -4.55 -2.78 4.71
CA PHE A 11 -5.32 -3.60 5.66
C PHE A 11 -4.63 -3.71 7.02
N SER A 12 -3.30 -3.86 7.01
CA SER A 12 -2.50 -3.92 8.24
C SER A 12 -2.55 -2.61 9.02
N PHE A 13 -2.79 -1.47 8.38
CA PHE A 13 -2.97 -0.16 9.02
C PHE A 13 -4.11 -0.15 10.06
N PHE A 14 -5.15 -0.97 9.86
CA PHE A 14 -6.29 -1.04 10.79
C PHE A 14 -5.95 -1.73 12.11
N ASN A 15 -4.87 -2.50 12.16
CA ASN A 15 -4.32 -3.02 13.39
C ASN A 15 -3.50 -1.94 14.12
N CYS A 16 -3.94 -1.49 15.29
CA CYS A 16 -3.23 -0.48 16.08
C CYS A 16 -1.84 -0.91 16.56
N LYS A 17 -1.54 -2.22 16.55
CA LYS A 17 -0.24 -2.78 16.95
C LYS A 17 0.65 -3.12 15.76
N SER A 18 0.24 -2.82 14.52
CA SER A 18 1.07 -3.16 13.37
C SER A 18 2.20 -2.14 13.18
N THR A 19 3.40 -2.65 12.92
CA THR A 19 4.54 -1.85 12.46
C THR A 19 4.21 -1.11 11.15
N ALA A 20 3.35 -1.69 10.31
CA ALA A 20 2.85 -1.03 9.12
C ALA A 20 2.13 0.29 9.45
N ARG A 21 1.23 0.31 10.45
CA ARG A 21 0.57 1.54 10.87
C ARG A 21 1.56 2.57 11.39
N GLU A 22 2.50 2.14 12.23
CA GLU A 22 3.53 3.02 12.80
C GLU A 22 4.37 3.68 11.70
N LEU A 23 4.91 2.89 10.77
CA LEU A 23 5.64 3.37 9.61
C LEU A 23 4.78 4.31 8.76
N SER A 24 3.51 3.96 8.50
CA SER A 24 2.62 4.76 7.67
C SER A 24 2.32 6.16 8.21
N THR A 25 2.52 6.38 9.51
CA THR A 25 2.30 7.69 10.14
C THR A 25 3.56 8.54 10.28
N ARG A 26 4.71 8.06 9.78
CA ARG A 26 5.96 8.81 9.85
C ARG A 26 5.97 10.00 8.89
N TYR A 27 6.50 11.13 9.34
CA TYR A 27 6.56 12.38 8.56
C TYR A 27 7.60 12.35 7.43
N ASP A 28 8.58 11.45 7.50
CA ASP A 28 9.64 11.31 6.50
C ASP A 28 9.24 10.35 5.37
N LEU A 29 8.06 9.73 5.43
CA LEU A 29 7.50 8.89 4.37
C LEU A 29 6.36 9.62 3.65
N LEU A 30 6.42 9.60 2.32
CA LEU A 30 5.36 10.06 1.43
C LEU A 30 4.77 8.83 0.75
N LEU A 31 3.55 8.49 1.13
CA LEU A 31 2.92 7.23 0.74
C LEU A 31 1.86 7.47 -0.33
N TYR A 32 1.81 6.55 -1.28
CA TYR A 32 0.89 6.59 -2.41
C TYR A 32 0.20 5.24 -2.57
N SER A 33 -1.02 5.23 -3.08
CA SER A 33 -1.72 4.02 -3.47
C SER A 33 -2.70 4.32 -4.59
N PRO A 34 -3.02 3.37 -5.47
CA PRO A 34 -4.13 3.49 -6.39
C PRO A 34 -5.46 3.71 -5.66
N THR A 35 -6.36 4.51 -6.23
CA THR A 35 -7.68 4.81 -5.65
C THR A 35 -8.55 3.56 -5.51
N PHE A 36 -8.41 2.56 -6.39
CA PHE A 36 -9.19 1.32 -6.30
C PHE A 36 -8.94 0.56 -4.98
N ALA A 37 -7.77 0.75 -4.33
CA ALA A 37 -7.47 0.14 -3.04
C ALA A 37 -8.45 0.60 -1.93
N LEU A 38 -9.01 1.82 -2.03
CA LEU A 38 -10.10 2.26 -1.15
C LEU A 38 -11.38 1.47 -1.38
N THR A 39 -11.70 1.15 -2.63
CA THR A 39 -12.83 0.30 -3.00
C THR A 39 -12.67 -1.10 -2.42
N GLU A 40 -11.46 -1.66 -2.45
CA GLU A 40 -11.16 -2.93 -1.79
C GLU A 40 -11.34 -2.85 -0.26
N ILE A 41 -10.83 -1.81 0.37
CA ILE A 41 -10.99 -1.61 1.82
C ILE A 41 -12.47 -1.55 2.20
N GLU A 42 -13.30 -0.81 1.46
CA GLU A 42 -14.73 -0.76 1.75
C GLU A 42 -15.42 -2.10 1.49
N LYS A 43 -15.06 -2.81 0.41
CA LYS A 43 -15.55 -4.17 0.13
C LYS A 43 -15.26 -5.14 1.28
N TYR A 44 -14.10 -5.02 1.92
CA TYR A 44 -13.66 -5.88 3.03
C TYR A 44 -13.90 -5.29 4.42
N LYS A 45 -14.65 -4.18 4.54
CA LYS A 45 -14.89 -3.46 5.80
C LYS A 45 -15.32 -4.36 6.96
N GLU A 46 -16.35 -5.19 6.76
CA GLU A 46 -16.85 -6.08 7.82
C GLU A 46 -15.81 -7.11 8.26
N VAL A 47 -15.00 -7.59 7.31
CA VAL A 47 -13.90 -8.53 7.58
C VAL A 47 -12.80 -7.84 8.39
N ILE A 48 -12.42 -6.61 8.02
CA ILE A 48 -11.42 -5.78 8.71
C ILE A 48 -11.89 -5.49 10.14
N MET A 49 -13.14 -5.04 10.29
CA MET A 49 -13.72 -4.72 11.59
C MET A 49 -13.74 -5.94 12.51
N LYS A 50 -14.21 -7.09 12.01
CA LYS A 50 -14.22 -8.34 12.78
C LYS A 50 -12.81 -8.78 13.16
N ARG A 51 -11.87 -8.76 12.21
CA ARG A 51 -10.49 -9.21 12.40
C ARG A 51 -9.77 -8.41 13.48
N PHE A 52 -9.98 -7.10 13.54
CA PHE A 52 -9.31 -6.21 14.50
C PHE A 52 -10.21 -5.76 15.66
N SER A 53 -11.39 -6.39 15.80
CA SER A 53 -12.38 -6.09 16.85
C SER A 53 -12.72 -4.59 16.94
N LEU A 54 -12.92 -3.95 15.79
CA LEU A 54 -13.23 -2.53 15.69
C LEU A 54 -14.74 -2.29 15.75
N THR A 55 -15.14 -1.25 16.46
CA THR A 55 -16.47 -0.65 16.32
C THR A 55 -16.57 0.16 15.02
N HIS A 56 -17.79 0.42 14.53
CA HIS A 56 -17.97 1.29 13.35
C HIS A 56 -17.37 2.69 13.54
N MET A 57 -17.44 3.24 14.75
CA MET A 57 -16.82 4.52 15.11
C MET A 57 -15.30 4.46 14.96
N GLN A 58 -14.66 3.42 15.52
CA GLN A 58 -13.21 3.24 15.40
C GLN A 58 -12.78 3.04 13.95
N TYR A 59 -13.49 2.20 13.18
CA TYR A 59 -13.22 2.03 11.75
C TYR A 59 -13.31 3.36 11.01
N SER A 60 -14.36 4.15 11.25
CA SER A 60 -14.60 5.45 10.61
C SER A 60 -13.50 6.47 10.91
N VAL A 61 -12.92 6.44 12.12
CA VAL A 61 -11.78 7.29 12.47
C VAL A 61 -10.50 6.80 11.79
N ILE A 62 -10.26 5.49 11.78
CA ILE A 62 -9.05 4.90 11.21
C ILE A 62 -9.00 5.07 9.68
N ILE A 63 -10.11 4.86 8.97
CA ILE A 63 -10.13 5.06 7.51
C ILE A 63 -9.87 6.52 7.13
N LYS A 64 -10.41 7.49 7.90
CA LYS A 64 -10.11 8.91 7.69
C LYS A 64 -8.64 9.23 7.93
N LEU A 65 -8.03 8.62 8.96
CA LEU A 65 -6.60 8.75 9.20
C LEU A 65 -5.79 8.15 8.04
N LEU A 66 -6.15 6.95 7.56
CA LEU A 66 -5.51 6.31 6.40
C LEU A 66 -5.55 7.24 5.17
N GLN A 67 -6.73 7.79 4.87
CA GLN A 67 -6.93 8.75 3.77
C GLN A 67 -6.18 10.07 3.94
N THR A 68 -5.73 10.39 5.15
CA THR A 68 -4.91 11.58 5.42
C THR A 68 -3.42 11.29 5.23
N VAL A 69 -2.97 10.06 5.53
CA VAL A 69 -1.54 9.70 5.48
C VAL A 69 -1.12 9.08 4.14
N ILE A 70 -2.07 8.56 3.35
CA ILE A 70 -1.82 7.98 2.03
C ILE A 70 -2.40 8.90 0.94
N ASN A 71 -1.60 9.23 -0.05
CA ASN A 71 -2.04 9.94 -1.25
C ASN A 71 -2.62 8.94 -2.26
N PHE A 72 -3.93 8.94 -2.42
CA PHE A 72 -4.60 8.09 -3.39
C PHE A 72 -4.62 8.75 -4.77
N LEU A 73 -4.06 8.07 -5.78
CA LEU A 73 -4.02 8.56 -7.17
C LEU A 73 -4.99 7.78 -8.07
N GLY A 74 -5.58 8.48 -9.03
CA GLY A 74 -6.45 7.89 -10.06
C GLY A 74 -5.66 7.16 -11.14
N GLU A 75 -6.32 6.28 -11.88
CA GLU A 75 -5.73 5.49 -12.96
C GLU A 75 -5.09 6.37 -14.05
N ASP A 76 -5.70 7.52 -14.33
CA ASP A 76 -5.23 8.53 -15.29
C ASP A 76 -3.82 9.06 -15.00
N GLU A 77 -3.36 9.01 -13.74
CA GLU A 77 -2.03 9.44 -13.32
C GLU A 77 -0.92 8.41 -13.67
N TYR A 78 -1.27 7.16 -13.97
CA TYR A 78 -0.29 6.09 -14.15
C TYR A 78 -0.63 5.08 -15.26
N GLU A 79 -1.75 5.22 -15.97
CA GLU A 79 -2.20 4.30 -17.03
C GLU A 79 -1.16 4.10 -18.15
N THR A 80 -0.35 5.12 -18.44
CA THR A 80 0.73 5.07 -19.44
C THR A 80 1.79 3.99 -19.12
N PHE A 81 1.90 3.57 -17.86
CA PHE A 81 2.81 2.53 -17.41
C PHE A 81 2.21 1.12 -17.37
N PHE A 82 0.91 0.94 -17.66
CA PHE A 82 0.27 -0.37 -17.63
C PHE A 82 0.90 -1.40 -18.54
N SER A 83 1.29 -1.03 -19.76
CA SER A 83 1.95 -1.96 -20.67
C SER A 83 3.30 -2.44 -20.12
N LYS A 84 4.01 -1.60 -19.36
CA LYS A 84 5.26 -1.96 -18.69
C LYS A 84 4.98 -2.83 -17.47
N ALA A 85 4.03 -2.43 -16.63
CA ALA A 85 3.64 -3.17 -15.43
C ALA A 85 3.15 -4.59 -15.75
N LYS A 86 2.30 -4.77 -16.77
CA LYS A 86 1.82 -6.09 -17.24
C LYS A 86 2.93 -7.07 -17.62
N LYS A 87 4.07 -6.58 -18.10
CA LYS A 87 5.21 -7.42 -18.50
C LYS A 87 6.09 -7.83 -17.33
N ILE A 88 6.07 -7.06 -16.25
CA ILE A 88 7.01 -7.18 -15.13
C ILE A 88 6.34 -7.78 -13.90
N SER A 89 5.09 -7.39 -13.63
CA SER A 89 4.37 -7.85 -12.45
C SER A 89 4.23 -9.38 -12.51
N PRO A 90 4.65 -10.11 -11.48
CA PRO A 90 4.46 -11.56 -11.40
C PRO A 90 2.99 -11.94 -11.15
N ASP A 91 2.17 -10.97 -10.74
CA ASP A 91 0.76 -11.13 -10.43
C ASP A 91 -0.08 -10.05 -11.16
N PRO A 92 -1.09 -10.44 -11.96
CA PRO A 92 -2.02 -9.52 -12.60
C PRO A 92 -2.73 -8.57 -11.63
N ASP A 93 -3.04 -9.02 -10.40
CA ASP A 93 -3.76 -8.18 -9.42
C ASP A 93 -2.88 -7.04 -8.88
N ASN A 94 -1.57 -7.09 -9.14
CA ASN A 94 -0.59 -6.11 -8.71
C ASN A 94 -0.18 -5.11 -9.81
N ILE A 95 -0.78 -5.18 -11.00
CA ILE A 95 -0.42 -4.33 -12.16
C ILE A 95 -0.49 -2.85 -11.81
N ASP A 96 -1.55 -2.39 -11.16
CA ASP A 96 -1.74 -0.99 -10.80
C ASP A 96 -0.68 -0.48 -9.83
N PHE A 97 -0.32 -1.26 -8.82
CA PHE A 97 0.73 -0.88 -7.87
C PHE A 97 2.09 -0.75 -8.58
N PHE A 98 2.39 -1.65 -9.51
CA PHE A 98 3.61 -1.57 -10.33
C PHE A 98 3.59 -0.36 -11.25
N ALA A 99 2.48 -0.09 -11.93
CA ALA A 99 2.34 1.04 -12.83
C ALA A 99 2.49 2.37 -12.10
N LEU A 100 1.83 2.51 -10.95
CA LEU A 100 1.97 3.67 -10.08
C LEU A 100 3.41 3.84 -9.58
N SER A 101 4.07 2.74 -9.18
CA SER A 101 5.47 2.78 -8.73
C SER A 101 6.41 3.23 -9.85
N PHE A 102 6.16 2.80 -11.09
CA PHE A 102 6.91 3.27 -12.26
C PHE A 102 6.64 4.74 -12.58
N SER A 103 5.38 5.19 -12.50
CA SER A 103 5.02 6.59 -12.71
C SER A 103 5.72 7.52 -11.72
N LEU A 104 5.75 7.14 -10.45
CA LEU A 104 6.36 7.93 -9.38
C LEU A 104 7.88 7.72 -9.27
N ASN A 105 8.43 6.73 -9.95
CA ASN A 105 9.81 6.26 -9.82
C ASN A 105 10.19 6.03 -8.35
N CYS A 106 9.41 5.19 -7.66
CA CYS A 106 9.64 4.83 -6.26
C CYS A 106 9.38 3.34 -5.98
N PRO A 107 9.89 2.80 -4.87
CA PRO A 107 9.70 1.40 -4.50
C PRO A 107 8.25 1.07 -4.13
N LEU A 108 7.89 -0.19 -4.33
CA LEU A 108 6.64 -0.76 -3.84
C LEU A 108 6.85 -1.32 -2.43
N TRP A 109 5.99 -0.93 -1.50
CA TRP A 109 5.90 -1.50 -0.18
C TRP A 109 4.83 -2.60 -0.15
N SER A 110 5.29 -3.85 -0.08
CA SER A 110 4.45 -5.04 0.04
C SER A 110 5.15 -6.12 0.86
N ASN A 111 4.36 -6.86 1.65
CA ASN A 111 4.84 -8.04 2.36
C ASN A 111 4.72 -9.33 1.53
N ASP A 112 4.24 -9.25 0.29
CA ASP A 112 4.20 -10.39 -0.62
C ASP A 112 5.61 -10.65 -1.19
N ALA A 113 6.19 -11.79 -0.80
CA ALA A 113 7.51 -12.22 -1.26
C ALA A 113 7.52 -12.56 -2.76
N ASP A 114 6.38 -12.89 -3.36
CA ASP A 114 6.32 -13.25 -4.78
C ASP A 114 6.55 -12.03 -5.67
N LEU A 115 6.21 -10.82 -5.20
CA LEU A 115 6.48 -9.57 -5.93
C LEU A 115 7.98 -9.26 -6.06
N LYS A 116 8.83 -9.89 -5.23
CA LYS A 116 10.30 -9.81 -5.31
C LYS A 116 10.91 -10.76 -6.34
N LYS A 117 10.12 -11.62 -7.01
CA LYS A 117 10.62 -12.53 -8.07
C LYS A 117 11.09 -11.78 -9.32
N GLN A 118 10.64 -10.55 -9.52
CA GLN A 118 11.11 -9.64 -10.56
C GLN A 118 12.18 -8.68 -10.03
N SER A 119 13.01 -8.12 -10.93
CA SER A 119 14.13 -7.23 -10.58
C SER A 119 14.02 -5.81 -11.15
N SER A 120 12.94 -5.48 -11.85
CA SER A 120 12.75 -4.19 -12.52
C SER A 120 12.16 -3.10 -11.61
N LEU A 121 11.57 -3.49 -10.48
CA LEU A 121 11.01 -2.60 -9.47
C LEU A 121 11.49 -3.05 -8.09
N GLU A 122 12.01 -2.12 -7.29
CA GLU A 122 12.34 -2.42 -5.90
C GLU A 122 11.05 -2.66 -5.10
N VAL A 123 11.01 -3.80 -4.41
CA VAL A 123 9.93 -4.15 -3.50
C VAL A 123 10.49 -4.32 -2.10
N TRP A 124 9.97 -3.55 -1.15
CA TRP A 124 10.37 -3.58 0.25
C TRP A 124 9.22 -4.10 1.10
N SER A 125 9.52 -5.08 1.95
CA SER A 125 8.63 -5.51 3.01
C SER A 125 8.68 -4.53 4.18
N THR A 126 7.71 -4.64 5.10
CA THR A 126 7.75 -3.93 6.37
C THR A 126 9.06 -4.17 7.12
N LYS A 127 9.61 -5.40 7.05
CA LYS A 127 10.90 -5.73 7.67
C LYS A 127 12.05 -4.96 7.00
N ASP A 128 12.10 -4.93 5.67
CA ASP A 128 13.16 -4.19 4.95
C ASP A 128 13.10 -2.69 5.25
N LEU A 129 11.90 -2.14 5.42
CA LEU A 129 11.72 -0.73 5.79
C LEU A 129 12.22 -0.43 7.21
N VAL A 130 11.95 -1.31 8.17
CA VAL A 130 12.46 -1.20 9.54
C VAL A 130 13.99 -1.19 9.53
N GLU A 131 14.61 -2.15 8.83
CA GLU A 131 16.07 -2.23 8.71
C GLU A 131 16.68 -1.02 8.00
N LYS A 132 16.01 -0.47 6.98
CA LYS A 132 16.49 0.71 6.22
C LYS A 132 16.33 2.04 6.95
N LEU A 133 15.39 2.11 7.89
CA LEU A 133 15.07 3.32 8.65
C LEU A 133 15.70 3.31 10.05
N ASP A 134 16.60 2.34 10.33
CA ASP A 134 17.27 2.11 11.60
C ASP A 134 16.28 2.02 12.79
N LEU A 135 15.22 1.21 12.63
CA LEU A 135 14.17 0.95 13.63
C LEU A 135 14.33 -0.40 14.35
#